data_AF-A0A966HI32-F1
#
_entry.id   AF-A0A966HI32-F1
#
_cell.length_a   1.000
_cell.length_b   1.000
_cell.length_c   1.000
_cell.angle_alpha   90.00
_cell.angle_beta   90.00
_cell.angle_gamma   90.00
#
_symmetry.space_group_name_H-M   'P 1'
#
loop_
_entity.id
_entity.type
_entity.pdbx_description
1 polymer ?
#
loop_
_entity_poly.entity_id
_entity_poly.type
_entity_poly.pdbx_seq_one_letter_code
_entity_poly.pdbx_strand_id
1 'polypeptide(L)'
;MLTAEQIEYEVSQSKRDLASHGINANSFASPYGDYSMYTLQVIEKYYTSHRAFRDTNNNVYPYNDLLLNNMQVQYPVTLAAVKAKVDDAIAHNYWLVLTFHDIRNKPSNNLYKYQWGSANFNALASYVKFKQDEGKLRNTTVSQGLVSGTRNLLPAAVASNRLSNGWSTDRPLSFTPSTSLIVAKYVSESATSLRATGGVTAGHLFSPKTAVTHGSSYVIKSFLNVQSITKGEIGYYIDEYDAGGNWVSGQFKTMEPSVYTEKINFAYQPSSRIVKSASLQIYITNGSDVRASVDDFEWYVVDEATNPVVANLMPNGSFETGLNNGWSTDDSAAIQLDQAGNGSGSSPSSSVTFSKTSGTAHLFSPILSIVANQHYYFEHYLNIVTKTEGEVGVYIDEFDANGNWISGQYKITSTTLGKQTVQYAYTPSSSSVTSISEQFIIHAPGSISGYIDDIRMSTL
;
A
#
# COMPACT_ATOMS: atom_id res chain seq x y z
N MET A 1 -25.88 -26.61 -5.18
CA MET A 1 -25.66 -25.23 -4.73
C MET A 1 -26.46 -25.00 -3.46
N LEU A 2 -25.91 -24.23 -2.52
CA LEU A 2 -26.61 -23.84 -1.29
C LEU A 2 -27.62 -22.71 -1.59
N THR A 3 -28.72 -22.64 -0.84
CA THR A 3 -29.63 -21.48 -0.88
C THR A 3 -29.03 -20.28 -0.16
N ALA A 4 -29.63 -19.10 -0.32
CA ALA A 4 -29.19 -17.88 0.36
C ALA A 4 -29.19 -18.03 1.89
N GLU A 5 -30.21 -18.68 2.44
CA GLU A 5 -30.36 -18.95 3.87
C GLU A 5 -29.31 -19.95 4.36
N GLN A 6 -29.00 -20.98 3.55
CA GLN A 6 -27.96 -21.93 3.87
C GLN A 6 -26.58 -21.27 3.89
N ILE A 7 -26.27 -20.38 2.94
CA ILE A 7 -25.00 -19.63 2.93
C ILE A 7 -24.86 -18.77 4.19
N GLU A 8 -25.91 -18.02 4.55
CA GLU A 8 -25.94 -17.21 5.78
C GLU A 8 -25.76 -18.07 7.04
N TYR A 9 -26.43 -19.24 7.08
CA TYR A 9 -26.30 -20.18 8.17
C TYR A 9 -24.87 -20.71 8.30
N GLU A 10 -24.28 -21.25 7.23
CA GLU A 10 -22.93 -21.84 7.24
C GLU A 10 -21.86 -20.82 7.66
N VAL A 11 -21.89 -19.61 7.07
CA VAL A 11 -20.92 -18.55 7.39
C VAL A 11 -21.08 -18.08 8.83
N SER A 12 -22.31 -17.79 9.29
CA SER A 12 -22.53 -17.30 10.66
C SER A 12 -22.29 -18.38 11.72
N GLN A 13 -22.66 -19.64 11.44
CA GLN A 13 -22.51 -20.75 12.37
C GLN A 13 -21.04 -21.14 12.54
N SER A 14 -20.25 -21.17 11.46
CA SER A 14 -18.81 -21.45 11.57
C SER A 14 -18.09 -20.45 12.49
N LYS A 15 -18.47 -19.15 12.47
CA LYS A 15 -17.94 -18.16 13.42
C LYS A 15 -18.34 -18.46 14.86
N ARG A 16 -19.62 -18.81 15.10
CA ARG A 16 -20.13 -19.17 16.44
C ARG A 16 -19.45 -20.42 16.98
N ASP A 17 -19.25 -21.43 16.14
CA ASP A 17 -18.60 -22.68 16.51
C ASP A 17 -17.12 -22.45 16.86
N LEU A 18 -16.40 -21.64 16.09
CA LEU A 18 -15.02 -21.27 16.43
C LEU A 18 -14.96 -20.49 17.75
N ALA A 19 -15.88 -19.54 17.95
CA ALA A 19 -15.95 -18.76 19.19
C ALA A 19 -16.27 -19.63 20.42
N SER A 20 -17.11 -20.67 20.29
CA SER A 20 -17.41 -21.61 21.39
C SER A 20 -16.20 -22.46 21.79
N HIS A 21 -15.19 -22.57 20.91
CA HIS A 21 -13.90 -23.19 21.18
C HIS A 21 -12.81 -22.16 21.56
N GLY A 22 -13.19 -20.92 21.87
CA GLY A 22 -12.24 -19.87 22.27
C GLY A 22 -11.45 -19.25 21.12
N ILE A 23 -11.83 -19.52 19.86
CA ILE A 23 -11.17 -19.00 18.67
C ILE A 23 -11.94 -17.78 18.15
N ASN A 24 -11.37 -16.59 18.29
CA ASN A 24 -11.92 -15.38 17.69
C ASN A 24 -11.49 -15.26 16.22
N ALA A 25 -12.21 -15.93 15.33
CA ALA A 25 -11.92 -15.92 13.90
C ALA A 25 -12.36 -14.62 13.22
N ASN A 26 -11.41 -13.94 12.57
CA ASN A 26 -11.64 -12.69 11.84
C ASN A 26 -11.53 -12.84 10.31
N SER A 27 -10.96 -13.94 9.82
CA SER A 27 -10.78 -14.20 8.39
C SER A 27 -11.52 -15.45 7.97
N PHE A 28 -12.12 -15.43 6.78
CA PHE A 28 -12.83 -16.56 6.20
C PHE A 28 -12.09 -17.15 5.00
N ALA A 29 -12.24 -18.46 4.85
CA ALA A 29 -11.65 -19.25 3.80
C ALA A 29 -12.75 -20.16 3.27
N SER A 30 -13.31 -19.84 2.09
CA SER A 30 -14.41 -20.67 1.59
C SER A 30 -13.94 -22.09 1.25
N PRO A 31 -14.78 -23.12 1.47
CA PRO A 31 -14.47 -24.49 1.04
C PRO A 31 -14.17 -24.54 -0.45
N TYR A 32 -13.08 -25.24 -0.82
CA TYR A 32 -12.54 -25.26 -2.20
C TYR A 32 -12.16 -23.88 -2.77
N GLY A 33 -12.25 -22.84 -1.94
CA GLY A 33 -12.17 -21.44 -2.32
C GLY A 33 -13.25 -20.98 -3.31
N ASP A 34 -14.35 -21.71 -3.39
CA ASP A 34 -15.52 -21.35 -4.19
C ASP A 34 -16.29 -20.19 -3.52
N TYR A 35 -16.77 -19.25 -4.33
CA TYR A 35 -17.58 -18.15 -3.84
C TYR A 35 -18.53 -17.66 -4.92
N SER A 36 -19.57 -16.95 -4.48
CA SER A 36 -20.44 -16.12 -5.32
C SER A 36 -20.44 -14.70 -4.78
N MET A 37 -20.97 -13.74 -5.55
CA MET A 37 -21.14 -12.37 -5.07
C MET A 37 -22.00 -12.31 -3.79
N TYR A 38 -23.03 -13.15 -3.70
CA TYR A 38 -23.83 -13.27 -2.48
C TYR A 38 -23.02 -13.86 -1.31
N THR A 39 -22.17 -14.86 -1.56
CA THR A 39 -21.28 -15.41 -0.52
C THR A 39 -20.35 -14.34 0.04
N LEU A 40 -19.76 -13.48 -0.79
CA LEU A 40 -18.91 -12.37 -0.33
C LEU A 40 -19.68 -11.36 0.52
N GLN A 41 -20.92 -11.02 0.13
CA GLN A 41 -21.81 -10.16 0.93
C GLN A 41 -22.05 -10.74 2.32
N VAL A 42 -22.34 -12.04 2.41
CA VAL A 42 -22.56 -12.72 3.70
C VAL A 42 -21.28 -12.74 4.52
N ILE A 43 -20.13 -13.03 3.91
CA ILE A 43 -18.84 -13.08 4.62
C ILE A 43 -18.51 -11.73 5.27
N GLU A 44 -18.71 -10.61 4.56
CA GLU A 44 -18.44 -9.26 5.08
C GLU A 44 -19.18 -8.95 6.39
N LYS A 45 -20.40 -9.47 6.57
CA LYS A 45 -21.18 -9.28 7.80
C LYS A 45 -20.49 -9.88 9.03
N TYR A 46 -19.71 -10.96 8.85
CA TYR A 46 -19.18 -11.77 9.94
C TYR A 46 -17.65 -11.75 10.03
N TYR A 47 -16.94 -11.48 8.94
CA TYR A 47 -15.48 -11.57 8.87
C TYR A 47 -14.91 -10.30 8.24
N THR A 48 -13.68 -9.96 8.59
CA THR A 48 -12.98 -8.77 8.07
C THR A 48 -12.25 -9.03 6.77
N SER A 49 -12.17 -10.29 6.34
CA SER A 49 -11.45 -10.67 5.13
C SER A 49 -11.87 -12.03 4.61
N HIS A 50 -11.60 -12.26 3.34
CA HIS A 50 -11.81 -13.54 2.68
C HIS A 50 -10.67 -13.89 1.73
N ARG A 51 -10.24 -15.15 1.76
CA ARG A 51 -9.31 -15.71 0.80
C ARG A 51 -10.00 -16.80 -0.03
N ALA A 52 -10.18 -16.53 -1.31
CA ALA A 52 -10.69 -17.49 -2.28
C ALA A 52 -9.57 -18.40 -2.83
N PHE A 53 -9.91 -19.32 -3.73
CA PHE A 53 -8.95 -20.01 -4.58
C PHE A 53 -8.78 -19.23 -5.88
N ARG A 54 -8.01 -18.14 -5.83
CA ARG A 54 -7.82 -17.23 -6.95
C ARG A 54 -6.33 -17.05 -7.21
N ASP A 55 -5.83 -17.80 -8.18
CA ASP A 55 -4.41 -17.99 -8.48
C ASP A 55 -3.89 -17.21 -9.69
N THR A 56 -4.70 -16.26 -10.18
CA THR A 56 -4.38 -15.50 -11.39
C THR A 56 -3.75 -14.13 -11.14
N ASN A 57 -3.84 -13.59 -9.92
CA ASN A 57 -3.44 -12.21 -9.60
C ASN A 57 -2.61 -12.11 -8.31
N ASN A 58 -1.93 -10.97 -8.14
CA ASN A 58 -1.19 -10.62 -6.93
C ASN A 58 -2.05 -9.77 -5.98
N ASN A 59 -1.76 -9.82 -4.68
CA ASN A 59 -2.39 -8.91 -3.70
C ASN A 59 -1.66 -7.57 -3.63
N VAL A 60 -1.78 -6.79 -4.72
CA VAL A 60 -1.18 -5.47 -4.83
C VAL A 60 -1.91 -4.49 -3.94
N TYR A 61 -1.17 -3.71 -3.16
CA TYR A 61 -1.75 -2.71 -2.28
C TYR A 61 -2.24 -1.47 -3.05
N PRO A 62 -3.38 -0.88 -2.67
CA PRO A 62 -4.41 -1.43 -1.77
C PRO A 62 -5.20 -2.55 -2.44
N TYR A 63 -5.31 -3.69 -1.75
CA TYR A 63 -5.99 -4.87 -2.25
C TYR A 63 -7.43 -4.97 -1.71
N ASN A 64 -8.25 -5.79 -2.33
CA ASN A 64 -9.61 -6.11 -1.88
C ASN A 64 -9.59 -7.10 -0.71
N ASP A 65 -10.06 -6.67 0.46
CA ASP A 65 -10.04 -7.48 1.69
C ASP A 65 -10.92 -8.74 1.59
N LEU A 66 -11.94 -8.73 0.73
CA LEU A 66 -12.86 -9.85 0.48
C LEU A 66 -12.40 -10.79 -0.62
N LEU A 67 -11.27 -10.50 -1.28
CA LEU A 67 -10.75 -11.37 -2.32
C LEU A 67 -9.21 -11.37 -2.36
N LEU A 68 -8.64 -11.94 -1.30
CA LEU A 68 -7.22 -12.24 -1.26
C LEU A 68 -6.92 -13.39 -2.23
N ASN A 69 -5.97 -13.14 -3.12
CA ASN A 69 -5.44 -14.09 -4.09
C ASN A 69 -4.39 -14.99 -3.43
N ASN A 70 -4.28 -16.21 -3.93
CA ASN A 70 -3.32 -17.21 -3.43
C ASN A 70 -2.66 -17.95 -4.59
N MET A 71 -1.42 -18.40 -4.39
CA MET A 71 -0.77 -19.33 -5.30
C MET A 71 -0.89 -20.75 -4.74
N GLN A 72 -1.50 -21.65 -5.51
CA GLN A 72 -1.45 -23.07 -5.20
C GLN A 72 -0.05 -23.63 -5.42
N VAL A 73 0.44 -24.41 -4.46
CA VAL A 73 1.74 -25.08 -4.59
C VAL A 73 1.53 -26.60 -4.56
N GLN A 74 1.63 -27.19 -5.74
CA GLN A 74 1.46 -28.63 -6.00
C GLN A 74 2.17 -29.04 -7.29
N TYR A 75 2.27 -30.33 -7.58
CA TYR A 75 2.76 -30.78 -8.90
C TYR A 75 1.98 -30.12 -10.07
N PRO A 76 2.66 -29.57 -11.11
CA PRO A 76 4.10 -29.61 -11.38
C PRO A 76 4.90 -28.38 -10.89
N VAL A 77 4.33 -27.52 -10.04
CA VAL A 77 5.00 -26.33 -9.49
C VAL A 77 6.32 -26.72 -8.81
N THR A 78 7.42 -26.18 -9.32
CA THR A 78 8.77 -26.47 -8.84
C THR A 78 9.15 -25.56 -7.67
N LEU A 79 10.11 -25.99 -6.84
CA LEU A 79 10.68 -25.14 -5.80
C LEU A 79 11.21 -23.81 -6.37
N ALA A 80 11.87 -23.85 -7.53
CA ALA A 80 12.42 -22.66 -8.17
C ALA A 80 11.31 -21.66 -8.55
N ALA A 81 10.17 -22.14 -9.08
CA ALA A 81 9.03 -21.29 -9.40
C ALA A 81 8.44 -20.61 -8.15
N VAL A 82 8.32 -21.34 -7.03
CA VAL A 82 7.82 -20.74 -5.79
C VAL A 82 8.80 -19.73 -5.21
N LYS A 83 10.11 -20.00 -5.25
CA LYS A 83 11.14 -19.03 -4.84
C LYS A 83 11.09 -17.76 -5.69
N ALA A 84 10.96 -17.90 -7.00
CA ALA A 84 10.79 -16.76 -7.90
C ALA A 84 9.55 -15.94 -7.55
N LYS A 85 8.45 -16.59 -7.12
CA LYS A 85 7.25 -15.86 -6.67
C LYS A 85 7.47 -15.12 -5.35
N VAL A 86 8.24 -15.69 -4.43
CA VAL A 86 8.67 -15.00 -3.20
C VAL A 86 9.50 -13.77 -3.55
N ASP A 87 10.47 -13.89 -4.46
CA ASP A 87 11.31 -12.77 -4.89
C ASP A 87 10.50 -11.69 -5.63
N ASP A 88 9.54 -12.09 -6.46
CA ASP A 88 8.62 -11.18 -7.15
C ASP A 88 7.76 -10.38 -6.15
N ALA A 89 7.30 -11.02 -5.06
CA ALA A 89 6.54 -10.35 -4.00
C ALA A 89 7.38 -9.35 -3.22
N ILE A 90 8.65 -9.67 -2.96
CA ILE A 90 9.62 -8.78 -2.33
C ILE A 90 9.90 -7.58 -3.23
N ALA A 91 10.19 -7.82 -4.52
CA ALA A 91 10.54 -6.75 -5.45
C ALA A 91 9.41 -5.75 -5.70
N HIS A 92 8.15 -6.21 -5.62
CA HIS A 92 6.98 -5.40 -5.94
C HIS A 92 6.09 -5.10 -4.72
N ASN A 93 6.57 -5.37 -3.50
CA ASN A 93 5.91 -5.02 -2.23
C ASN A 93 4.43 -5.46 -2.13
N TYR A 94 4.12 -6.68 -2.55
CA TYR A 94 2.77 -7.23 -2.45
C TYR A 94 2.70 -8.44 -1.53
N TRP A 95 1.50 -8.77 -1.06
CA TRP A 95 1.32 -9.93 -0.18
C TRP A 95 1.18 -11.24 -0.96
N LEU A 96 2.07 -12.19 -0.71
CA LEU A 96 2.01 -13.54 -1.27
C LEU A 96 1.37 -14.52 -0.30
N VAL A 97 0.26 -15.14 -0.71
CA VAL A 97 -0.38 -16.24 0.03
C VAL A 97 -0.10 -17.55 -0.71
N LEU A 98 0.61 -18.48 -0.08
CA LEU A 98 0.88 -19.81 -0.63
C LEU A 98 -0.09 -20.83 -0.04
N THR A 99 -0.70 -21.67 -0.87
CA THR A 99 -1.62 -22.72 -0.43
C THR A 99 -1.08 -24.10 -0.74
N PHE A 100 -0.94 -24.91 0.32
CA PHE A 100 -0.49 -26.30 0.26
C PHE A 100 -1.63 -27.21 0.75
N HIS A 101 -1.93 -28.28 0.01
CA HIS A 101 -2.98 -29.24 0.41
C HIS A 101 -2.41 -30.47 1.13
N ASP A 102 -1.45 -31.16 0.50
CA ASP A 102 -0.86 -32.39 1.05
C ASP A 102 0.67 -32.39 0.88
N ILE A 103 1.40 -32.39 2.01
CA ILE A 103 2.87 -32.44 2.01
C ILE A 103 3.34 -33.87 2.26
N ARG A 104 4.06 -34.44 1.29
CA ARG A 104 4.48 -35.87 1.29
C ARG A 104 5.96 -36.03 1.04
N ASN A 105 6.56 -37.08 1.61
CA ASN A 105 7.95 -37.45 1.33
C ASN A 105 8.15 -37.90 -0.13
N LYS A 106 7.13 -38.51 -0.73
CA LYS A 106 7.10 -38.93 -2.14
C LYS A 106 5.79 -38.42 -2.77
N PRO A 107 5.74 -37.16 -3.21
CA PRO A 107 4.53 -36.59 -3.79
C PRO A 107 4.20 -37.28 -5.12
N SER A 108 2.91 -37.41 -5.42
CA SER A 108 2.44 -37.93 -6.70
C SER A 108 2.73 -36.95 -7.84
N ASN A 109 3.09 -37.47 -9.01
CA ASN A 109 3.16 -36.70 -10.28
C ASN A 109 1.78 -36.53 -10.94
N ASN A 110 0.70 -36.83 -10.20
CA ASN A 110 -0.67 -36.59 -10.64
C ASN A 110 -1.16 -35.27 -10.03
N LEU A 111 -1.46 -34.28 -10.87
CA LEU A 111 -1.90 -32.94 -10.46
C LEU A 111 -3.20 -32.98 -9.61
N TYR A 112 -4.04 -33.99 -9.76
CA TYR A 112 -5.29 -34.16 -9.00
C TYR A 112 -5.07 -34.73 -7.59
N LYS A 113 -3.83 -35.00 -7.18
CA LYS A 113 -3.50 -35.40 -5.81
C LYS A 113 -3.16 -34.22 -4.91
N TYR A 114 -2.96 -33.02 -5.47
CA TYR A 114 -2.66 -31.80 -4.72
C TYR A 114 -1.44 -31.93 -3.79
N GLN A 115 -0.48 -32.77 -4.19
CA GLN A 115 0.67 -33.12 -3.37
C GLN A 115 1.90 -32.27 -3.70
N TRP A 116 2.70 -31.97 -2.67
CA TRP A 116 4.01 -31.36 -2.82
C TRP A 116 5.05 -32.04 -1.90
N GLY A 117 6.32 -31.97 -2.29
CA GLY A 117 7.39 -32.69 -1.61
C GLY A 117 7.77 -32.06 -0.28
N SER A 118 7.87 -32.84 0.79
CA SER A 118 8.34 -32.36 2.10
C SER A 118 9.75 -31.77 2.06
N ALA A 119 10.64 -32.34 1.24
CA ALA A 119 11.97 -31.77 1.00
C ALA A 119 11.90 -30.37 0.35
N ASN A 120 11.00 -30.18 -0.62
CA ASN A 120 10.79 -28.88 -1.26
C ASN A 120 10.16 -27.88 -0.28
N PHE A 121 9.19 -28.32 0.51
CA PHE A 121 8.56 -27.51 1.54
C PHE A 121 9.58 -27.01 2.57
N ASN A 122 10.44 -27.90 3.07
CA ASN A 122 11.52 -27.54 4.00
C ASN A 122 12.50 -26.55 3.35
N ALA A 123 12.90 -26.78 2.10
CA ALA A 123 13.81 -25.88 1.38
C ALA A 123 13.18 -24.50 1.11
N LEU A 124 11.86 -24.45 0.86
CA LEU A 124 11.11 -23.20 0.76
C LEU A 124 11.00 -22.50 2.11
N ALA A 125 10.68 -23.21 3.18
CA ALA A 125 10.60 -22.65 4.52
C ALA A 125 11.95 -22.05 4.96
N SER A 126 13.07 -22.75 4.69
CA SER A 126 14.42 -22.21 4.91
C SER A 126 14.70 -20.98 4.04
N TYR A 127 14.21 -20.96 2.79
CA TYR A 127 14.37 -19.80 1.92
C TYR A 127 13.58 -18.59 2.40
N VAL A 128 12.32 -18.78 2.81
CA VAL A 128 11.49 -17.73 3.40
C VAL A 128 12.15 -17.23 4.68
N LYS A 129 12.59 -18.13 5.58
CA LYS A 129 13.32 -17.76 6.80
C LYS A 129 14.58 -16.96 6.48
N PHE A 130 15.35 -17.35 5.48
CA PHE A 130 16.50 -16.58 5.01
C PHE A 130 16.10 -15.17 4.56
N LYS A 131 15.04 -15.02 3.76
CA LYS A 131 14.53 -13.70 3.35
C LYS A 131 14.00 -12.86 4.53
N GLN A 132 13.43 -13.51 5.54
CA GLN A 132 13.02 -12.86 6.79
C GLN A 132 14.23 -12.39 7.60
N ASP A 133 15.29 -13.20 7.66
CA ASP A 133 16.54 -12.86 8.36
C ASP A 133 17.32 -11.76 7.64
N GLU A 134 17.21 -11.71 6.30
CA GLU A 134 17.64 -10.56 5.49
C GLU A 134 16.70 -9.35 5.65
N GLY A 135 15.59 -9.49 6.38
CA GLY A 135 14.62 -8.42 6.59
C GLY A 135 13.76 -8.04 5.38
N LYS A 136 13.93 -8.76 4.28
CA LYS A 136 13.21 -8.52 3.01
C LYS A 136 11.77 -9.02 3.05
N LEU A 137 11.42 -9.85 4.02
CA LEU A 137 10.11 -10.48 4.12
C LEU A 137 9.61 -10.46 5.55
N ARG A 138 8.32 -10.16 5.72
CA ARG A 138 7.63 -10.23 7.01
C ARG A 138 6.49 -11.23 6.92
N ASN A 139 6.50 -12.21 7.82
CA ASN A 139 5.34 -13.09 7.98
C ASN A 139 4.31 -12.35 8.82
N THR A 140 3.09 -12.30 8.32
CA THR A 140 1.99 -11.59 8.94
C THR A 140 0.73 -12.46 8.91
N THR A 141 -0.12 -12.35 9.93
CA THR A 141 -1.46 -12.90 9.83
C THR A 141 -2.29 -12.04 8.89
N VAL A 142 -3.41 -12.57 8.38
CA VAL A 142 -4.29 -11.79 7.50
C VAL A 142 -4.68 -10.48 8.17
N SER A 143 -5.17 -10.52 9.41
CA SER A 143 -5.58 -9.33 10.17
C SER A 143 -4.46 -8.31 10.37
N GLN A 144 -3.20 -8.73 10.46
CA GLN A 144 -2.05 -7.83 10.55
C GLN A 144 -1.64 -7.25 9.20
N GLY A 145 -1.87 -7.99 8.11
CA GLY A 145 -1.63 -7.51 6.76
C GLY A 145 -2.66 -6.47 6.32
N LEU A 146 -3.94 -6.68 6.66
CA LEU A 146 -5.03 -5.77 6.29
C LEU A 146 -4.76 -4.36 6.82
N VAL A 147 -4.93 -3.36 5.96
CA VAL A 147 -4.86 -1.97 6.43
C VAL A 147 -6.07 -1.64 7.29
N SER A 148 -5.80 -1.17 8.50
CA SER A 148 -6.80 -0.67 9.43
C SER A 148 -6.20 0.53 10.16
N GLY A 149 -7.02 1.56 10.41
CA GLY A 149 -6.61 2.70 11.24
C GLY A 149 -7.20 2.63 12.63
N THR A 150 -6.53 3.25 13.59
CA THR A 150 -7.06 3.40 14.96
C THR A 150 -8.28 4.33 15.02
N ARG A 151 -8.42 5.21 14.03
CA ARG A 151 -9.51 6.18 13.92
C ARG A 151 -10.01 6.28 12.48
N ASN A 152 -11.28 5.94 12.26
CA ASN A 152 -11.96 6.27 11.01
C ASN A 152 -12.24 7.79 10.98
N LEU A 153 -11.79 8.47 9.93
CA LEU A 153 -12.02 9.90 9.73
C LEU A 153 -13.42 10.21 9.19
N LEU A 154 -14.10 9.22 8.62
CA LEU A 154 -15.47 9.37 8.13
C LEU A 154 -16.47 8.97 9.22
N PRO A 155 -17.53 9.78 9.44
CA PRO A 155 -18.67 9.34 10.22
C PRO A 155 -19.55 8.40 9.39
N ALA A 156 -20.39 7.62 10.06
CA ALA A 156 -21.39 6.77 9.40
C ALA A 156 -22.28 7.60 8.45
N ALA A 157 -22.48 7.09 7.23
CA ALA A 157 -23.24 7.79 6.18
C ALA A 157 -24.74 7.84 6.46
N VAL A 158 -25.28 6.80 7.09
CA VAL A 158 -26.69 6.65 7.36
C VAL A 158 -26.94 6.57 8.85
N ALA A 159 -27.96 7.29 9.31
CA ALA A 159 -28.52 7.13 10.65
C ALA A 159 -30.05 7.23 10.53
N SER A 160 -30.78 6.27 11.12
CA SER A 160 -32.26 6.27 11.13
C SER A 160 -32.89 6.37 9.74
N ASN A 161 -32.43 5.60 8.75
CA ASN A 161 -32.94 5.57 7.37
C ASN A 161 -32.82 6.89 6.57
N ARG A 162 -31.90 7.79 6.94
CA ARG A 162 -31.59 9.01 6.18
C ARG A 162 -30.09 9.23 6.09
N LEU A 163 -29.65 9.94 5.05
CA LEU A 163 -28.29 10.51 5.03
C LEU A 163 -28.13 11.42 6.26
N SER A 164 -26.97 11.34 6.88
CA SER A 164 -26.69 11.99 8.17
C SER A 164 -25.21 12.38 8.27
N ASN A 165 -24.83 13.03 9.37
CA ASN A 165 -23.44 13.30 9.71
C ASN A 165 -22.65 14.04 8.60
N GLY A 166 -23.32 14.95 7.90
CA GLY A 166 -22.71 15.75 6.83
C GLY A 166 -22.62 15.06 5.47
N TRP A 167 -23.06 13.80 5.35
CA TRP A 167 -23.23 13.16 4.05
C TRP A 167 -24.38 13.83 3.28
N SER A 168 -24.18 14.02 1.98
CA SER A 168 -25.15 14.68 1.11
C SER A 168 -25.16 14.08 -0.28
N THR A 169 -26.21 14.33 -1.05
CA THR A 169 -26.30 13.90 -2.45
C THR A 169 -26.99 14.98 -3.27
N ASP A 170 -26.54 15.16 -4.50
CA ASP A 170 -27.21 16.01 -5.49
C ASP A 170 -28.39 15.27 -6.17
N ARG A 171 -28.52 13.96 -5.93
CA ARG A 171 -29.56 13.08 -6.48
C ARG A 171 -30.14 12.15 -5.40
N PRO A 172 -31.09 12.63 -4.58
CA PRO A 172 -31.70 11.82 -3.51
C PRO A 172 -32.37 10.51 -3.97
N LEU A 173 -32.80 10.43 -5.24
CA LEU A 173 -33.35 9.19 -5.81
C LEU A 173 -32.27 8.19 -6.25
N SER A 174 -31.05 8.65 -6.50
CA SER A 174 -29.92 7.79 -6.85
C SER A 174 -29.26 7.19 -5.61
N PHE A 175 -29.26 7.90 -4.47
CA PHE A 175 -28.67 7.42 -3.22
C PHE A 175 -29.71 7.44 -2.10
N THR A 176 -30.31 6.27 -1.84
CA THR A 176 -31.37 6.12 -0.84
C THR A 176 -30.95 5.10 0.23
N PRO A 177 -31.12 5.39 1.52
CA PRO A 177 -31.00 4.39 2.57
C PRO A 177 -31.90 3.17 2.33
N SER A 178 -31.38 1.99 2.61
CA SER A 178 -32.07 0.72 2.39
C SER A 178 -31.88 -0.23 3.56
N THR A 179 -32.98 -0.75 4.09
CA THR A 179 -33.02 -1.80 5.12
C THR A 179 -33.10 -3.21 4.54
N SER A 180 -33.32 -3.37 3.23
CA SER A 180 -33.42 -4.68 2.58
C SER A 180 -32.09 -5.18 2.02
N LEU A 181 -31.04 -4.35 2.07
CA LEU A 181 -29.73 -4.60 1.47
C LEU A 181 -28.63 -4.56 2.53
N ILE A 182 -28.88 -5.16 3.69
CA ILE A 182 -28.00 -5.09 4.86
C ILE A 182 -26.70 -5.83 4.57
N VAL A 183 -25.60 -5.08 4.42
CA VAL A 183 -24.23 -5.60 4.44
C VAL A 183 -23.39 -4.96 5.55
N ALA A 184 -24.01 -4.15 6.42
CA ALA A 184 -23.33 -3.50 7.53
C ALA A 184 -22.72 -4.54 8.50
N LYS A 185 -21.40 -4.44 8.71
CA LYS A 185 -20.60 -5.18 9.69
C LYS A 185 -21.06 -4.97 11.14
N TYR A 186 -21.77 -3.87 11.41
CA TYR A 186 -22.26 -3.52 12.74
C TYR A 186 -23.77 -3.76 12.85
N VAL A 187 -24.12 -4.88 13.46
CA VAL A 187 -25.51 -5.32 13.71
C VAL A 187 -26.17 -4.52 14.86
N SER A 188 -25.58 -3.41 15.32
CA SER A 188 -26.19 -2.58 16.36
C SER A 188 -27.22 -1.60 15.77
N GLU A 189 -28.45 -2.09 15.73
CA GLU A 189 -29.72 -1.37 15.93
C GLU A 189 -30.30 -0.43 14.84
N SER A 190 -29.63 -0.20 13.71
CA SER A 190 -30.34 0.30 12.50
C SER A 190 -29.59 0.00 11.20
N ALA A 191 -29.33 -1.28 10.91
CA ALA A 191 -28.50 -1.69 9.77
C ALA A 191 -29.13 -1.23 8.44
N THR A 192 -28.59 -0.15 7.88
CA THR A 192 -29.06 0.48 6.65
C THR A 192 -27.87 0.77 5.77
N SER A 193 -27.79 0.12 4.63
CA SER A 193 -26.83 0.47 3.58
C SER A 193 -27.39 1.58 2.70
N LEU A 194 -26.55 2.18 1.87
CA LEU A 194 -27.01 3.09 0.82
C LEU A 194 -27.21 2.30 -0.46
N ARG A 195 -28.45 2.29 -0.94
CA ARG A 195 -28.75 1.84 -2.30
C ARG A 195 -28.33 2.94 -3.28
N ALA A 196 -27.53 2.55 -4.25
CA ALA A 196 -27.08 3.38 -5.36
C ALA A 196 -27.81 2.93 -6.65
N THR A 197 -28.57 3.82 -7.29
CA THR A 197 -29.39 3.52 -8.49
C THR A 197 -29.10 4.52 -9.61
N GLY A 198 -28.72 3.99 -10.77
CA GLY A 198 -28.51 4.77 -11.98
C GLY A 198 -29.80 5.34 -12.56
N GLY A 199 -29.65 6.32 -13.44
CA GLY A 199 -30.76 6.97 -14.12
C GLY A 199 -30.28 7.83 -15.29
N VAL A 200 -31.18 8.65 -15.84
CA VAL A 200 -30.89 9.48 -17.02
C VAL A 200 -29.81 10.54 -16.78
N THR A 201 -29.65 11.00 -15.54
CA THR A 201 -28.66 11.98 -15.11
C THR A 201 -27.63 11.32 -14.20
N ALA A 202 -26.40 11.81 -14.23
CA ALA A 202 -25.40 11.43 -13.23
C ALA A 202 -25.88 11.82 -11.81
N GLY A 203 -25.45 11.05 -10.83
CA GLY A 203 -25.71 11.31 -9.43
C GLY A 203 -24.47 11.08 -8.58
N HIS A 204 -24.36 11.86 -7.51
CA HIS A 204 -23.20 11.88 -6.64
C HIS A 204 -23.62 11.83 -5.18
N LEU A 205 -22.89 11.04 -4.40
CA LEU A 205 -22.93 11.00 -2.95
C LEU A 205 -21.62 11.59 -2.44
N PHE A 206 -21.71 12.56 -1.54
CA PHE A 206 -20.58 13.27 -0.97
C PHE A 206 -20.48 12.96 0.52
N SER A 207 -19.28 12.61 0.97
CA SER A 207 -18.96 12.59 2.39
C SER A 207 -18.92 14.01 2.96
N PRO A 208 -18.92 14.19 4.28
CA PRO A 208 -18.43 15.45 4.85
C PRO A 208 -16.98 15.71 4.42
N LYS A 209 -16.58 16.98 4.43
CA LYS A 209 -15.18 17.37 4.23
C LYS A 209 -14.36 16.89 5.43
N THR A 210 -13.36 16.07 5.14
CA THR A 210 -12.42 15.50 6.10
C THR A 210 -11.13 16.30 6.06
N ALA A 211 -10.59 16.68 7.23
CA ALA A 211 -9.30 17.35 7.29
C ALA A 211 -8.17 16.41 6.80
N VAL A 212 -7.30 16.94 5.94
CA VAL A 212 -6.17 16.18 5.38
C VAL A 212 -4.91 17.04 5.37
N THR A 213 -3.77 16.37 5.43
CA THR A 213 -2.45 16.99 5.47
C THR A 213 -1.66 16.59 4.24
N HIS A 214 -1.17 17.57 3.50
CA HIS A 214 -0.26 17.34 2.39
C HIS A 214 1.00 16.60 2.84
N GLY A 215 1.45 15.62 2.05
CA GLY A 215 2.57 14.74 2.38
C GLY A 215 2.17 13.48 3.16
N SER A 216 1.00 13.47 3.81
CA SER A 216 0.45 12.27 4.44
C SER A 216 -0.22 11.36 3.42
N SER A 217 -0.07 10.05 3.63
CA SER A 217 -0.78 9.02 2.86
C SER A 217 -2.05 8.60 3.57
N TYR A 218 -3.09 8.31 2.79
CA TYR A 218 -4.38 7.85 3.29
C TYR A 218 -4.83 6.59 2.54
N VAL A 219 -5.65 5.79 3.21
CA VAL A 219 -6.44 4.72 2.58
C VAL A 219 -7.90 4.97 2.82
N ILE A 220 -8.67 4.80 1.75
CA ILE A 220 -10.12 4.81 1.80
C ILE A 220 -10.59 3.40 1.45
N LYS A 221 -11.59 2.94 2.21
CA LYS A 221 -12.27 1.67 2.00
C LYS A 221 -13.77 1.89 1.96
N SER A 222 -14.45 1.06 1.19
CA SER A 222 -15.90 0.98 1.20
C SER A 222 -16.34 -0.38 0.71
N PHE A 223 -17.39 -0.91 1.30
CA PHE A 223 -18.07 -2.07 0.75
C PHE A 223 -18.91 -1.64 -0.46
N LEU A 224 -18.76 -2.35 -1.59
CA LEU A 224 -19.58 -2.21 -2.79
C LEU A 224 -20.17 -3.56 -3.18
N ASN A 225 -21.46 -3.56 -3.51
CA ASN A 225 -22.14 -4.68 -4.13
C ASN A 225 -22.97 -4.19 -5.32
N VAL A 226 -22.45 -4.35 -6.53
CA VAL A 226 -23.18 -4.10 -7.78
C VAL A 226 -24.00 -5.34 -8.13
N GLN A 227 -25.32 -5.19 -8.09
CA GLN A 227 -26.27 -6.27 -8.33
C GLN A 227 -26.66 -6.39 -9.81
N SER A 228 -26.70 -5.25 -10.52
CA SER A 228 -26.92 -5.21 -11.96
C SER A 228 -26.28 -3.98 -12.57
N ILE A 229 -25.59 -4.17 -13.70
CA ILE A 229 -25.13 -3.09 -14.56
C ILE A 229 -24.95 -3.66 -15.97
N THR A 230 -25.54 -3.01 -16.96
CA THR A 230 -25.28 -3.28 -18.38
C THR A 230 -24.73 -2.04 -19.09
N LYS A 231 -24.89 -0.86 -18.48
CA LYS A 231 -24.40 0.41 -18.99
C LYS A 231 -23.99 1.36 -17.87
N GLY A 232 -22.85 2.03 -18.06
CA GLY A 232 -22.31 3.02 -17.13
C GLY A 232 -21.36 2.38 -16.11
N GLU A 233 -21.24 3.02 -14.96
CA GLU A 233 -20.33 2.62 -13.88
C GLU A 233 -20.75 3.27 -12.55
N ILE A 234 -20.29 2.70 -11.45
CA ILE A 234 -20.21 3.38 -10.15
C ILE A 234 -18.73 3.62 -9.83
N GLY A 235 -18.38 4.86 -9.50
CA GLY A 235 -16.97 5.25 -9.33
C GLY A 235 -16.71 6.11 -8.11
N TYR A 236 -15.42 6.25 -7.81
CA TYR A 236 -14.87 6.90 -6.62
C TYR A 236 -13.95 8.04 -7.04
N TYR A 237 -14.21 9.21 -6.47
CA TYR A 237 -13.49 10.44 -6.74
C TYR A 237 -13.23 11.16 -5.41
N ILE A 238 -12.14 11.91 -5.31
CA ILE A 238 -11.83 12.75 -4.15
C ILE A 238 -11.81 14.21 -4.59
N ASP A 239 -12.71 15.02 -4.03
CA ASP A 239 -12.66 16.48 -4.18
C ASP A 239 -11.77 17.09 -3.10
N GLU A 240 -10.95 18.06 -3.47
CA GLU A 240 -9.97 18.68 -2.58
C GLU A 240 -10.28 20.17 -2.41
N TYR A 241 -10.11 20.67 -1.17
CA TYR A 241 -10.49 22.01 -0.79
C TYR A 241 -9.40 22.70 0.01
N ASP A 242 -9.30 24.03 -0.15
CA ASP A 242 -8.39 24.87 0.62
C ASP A 242 -8.93 25.16 2.04
N ALA A 243 -8.21 25.99 2.81
CA ALA A 243 -8.61 26.39 4.15
C ALA A 243 -9.91 27.21 4.20
N GLY A 244 -10.25 27.93 3.12
CA GLY A 244 -11.49 28.68 2.98
C GLY A 244 -12.67 27.82 2.53
N GLY A 245 -12.42 26.54 2.23
CA GLY A 245 -13.42 25.62 1.72
C GLY A 245 -13.68 25.75 0.22
N ASN A 246 -12.87 26.53 -0.52
CA ASN A 246 -12.93 26.61 -1.97
C ASN A 246 -12.38 25.32 -2.58
N TRP A 247 -12.97 24.87 -3.69
CA TRP A 247 -12.46 23.71 -4.43
C TRP A 247 -11.10 24.04 -5.06
N VAL A 248 -10.14 23.14 -4.91
CA VAL A 248 -8.76 23.27 -5.40
C VAL A 248 -8.53 22.36 -6.59
N SER A 249 -8.93 21.09 -6.47
CA SER A 249 -8.65 20.03 -7.42
C SER A 249 -9.51 18.81 -7.11
N GLY A 250 -9.40 17.78 -7.94
CA GLY A 250 -9.96 16.49 -7.61
C GLY A 250 -9.21 15.33 -8.27
N GLN A 251 -9.43 14.13 -7.74
CA GLN A 251 -8.71 12.92 -8.13
C GLN A 251 -9.68 11.78 -8.39
N PHE A 252 -9.70 11.29 -9.64
CA PHE A 252 -10.32 10.01 -9.94
C PHE A 252 -9.50 8.88 -9.33
N LYS A 253 -10.17 7.94 -8.65
CA LYS A 253 -9.50 6.85 -7.93
C LYS A 253 -9.73 5.50 -8.58
N THR A 254 -10.99 5.10 -8.72
CA THR A 254 -11.36 3.80 -9.29
C THR A 254 -12.85 3.77 -9.65
N MET A 255 -13.27 2.74 -10.37
CA MET A 255 -14.66 2.47 -10.72
C MET A 255 -14.93 0.97 -10.85
N GLU A 256 -16.20 0.59 -10.74
CA GLU A 256 -16.69 -0.76 -11.02
C GLU A 256 -17.76 -0.67 -12.14
N PRO A 257 -17.41 -1.10 -13.37
CA PRO A 257 -18.33 -1.12 -14.52
C PRO A 257 -19.07 -2.46 -14.67
N SER A 258 -18.94 -3.40 -13.75
CA SER A 258 -19.47 -4.77 -13.83
C SER A 258 -20.24 -5.20 -12.57
N VAL A 259 -20.92 -6.35 -12.65
CA VAL A 259 -21.64 -6.95 -11.52
C VAL A 259 -20.63 -7.62 -10.60
N TYR A 260 -20.32 -6.97 -9.48
CA TYR A 260 -19.30 -7.42 -8.56
C TYR A 260 -19.57 -7.05 -7.09
N THR A 261 -19.06 -7.86 -6.17
CA THR A 261 -19.06 -7.59 -4.72
C THR A 261 -17.63 -7.52 -4.22
N GLU A 262 -17.27 -6.43 -3.55
CA GLU A 262 -15.92 -6.23 -3.05
C GLU A 262 -15.81 -5.18 -1.95
N LYS A 263 -14.65 -5.17 -1.29
CA LYS A 263 -14.13 -4.00 -0.59
C LYS A 263 -13.29 -3.19 -1.56
N ILE A 264 -13.85 -2.09 -2.07
CA ILE A 264 -13.10 -1.13 -2.86
C ILE A 264 -12.17 -0.39 -1.92
N ASN A 265 -10.88 -0.56 -2.16
CA ASN A 265 -9.81 0.03 -1.37
C ASN A 265 -8.90 0.83 -2.32
N PHE A 266 -8.54 2.06 -1.95
CA PHE A 266 -7.60 2.86 -2.74
C PHE A 266 -6.81 3.83 -1.86
N ALA A 267 -5.62 4.20 -2.36
CA ALA A 267 -4.72 5.12 -1.69
C ALA A 267 -4.99 6.55 -2.15
N TYR A 268 -4.83 7.51 -1.24
CA TYR A 268 -5.00 8.93 -1.51
C TYR A 268 -3.88 9.74 -0.86
N GLN A 269 -3.40 10.75 -1.57
CA GLN A 269 -2.50 11.78 -1.07
C GLN A 269 -3.02 13.13 -1.55
N PRO A 270 -3.07 14.16 -0.69
CA PRO A 270 -3.45 15.49 -1.13
C PRO A 270 -2.52 16.04 -2.22
N SER A 271 -3.10 16.61 -3.27
CA SER A 271 -2.34 17.03 -4.47
C SER A 271 -1.37 18.18 -4.25
N SER A 272 -1.59 19.03 -3.24
CA SER A 272 -0.75 20.19 -2.95
C SER A 272 -0.88 20.67 -1.50
N ARG A 273 0.07 21.51 -1.05
CA ARG A 273 0.07 22.11 0.31
C ARG A 273 -1.15 23.01 0.58
N ILE A 274 -1.82 23.48 -0.46
CA ILE A 274 -3.02 24.32 -0.35
C ILE A 274 -4.22 23.49 0.11
N VAL A 275 -4.27 22.20 -0.22
CA VAL A 275 -5.34 21.30 0.21
C VAL A 275 -5.30 21.13 1.73
N LYS A 276 -6.42 21.45 2.39
CA LYS A 276 -6.62 21.30 3.85
C LYS A 276 -7.76 20.37 4.22
N SER A 277 -8.69 20.13 3.29
CA SER A 277 -9.73 19.14 3.46
C SER A 277 -10.06 18.46 2.15
N ALA A 278 -10.61 17.27 2.23
CA ALA A 278 -11.02 16.49 1.08
C ALA A 278 -12.38 15.82 1.33
N SER A 279 -13.14 15.59 0.29
CA SER A 279 -14.45 14.92 0.32
C SER A 279 -14.40 13.70 -0.57
N LEU A 280 -14.83 12.55 -0.03
CA LEU A 280 -15.08 11.36 -0.83
C LEU A 280 -16.38 11.59 -1.62
N GLN A 281 -16.32 11.32 -2.92
CA GLN A 281 -17.45 11.34 -3.82
C GLN A 281 -17.62 9.94 -4.42
N ILE A 282 -18.83 9.39 -4.29
CA ILE A 282 -19.26 8.20 -5.03
C ILE A 282 -20.20 8.67 -6.14
N TYR A 283 -19.89 8.33 -7.38
CA TYR A 283 -20.66 8.78 -8.54
C TYR A 283 -21.27 7.62 -9.31
N ILE A 284 -22.40 7.88 -9.96
CA ILE A 284 -22.98 7.02 -10.99
C ILE A 284 -23.08 7.84 -12.28
N THR A 285 -22.62 7.28 -13.40
CA THR A 285 -22.64 7.96 -14.70
C THR A 285 -24.05 8.19 -15.24
N ASN A 286 -24.19 9.15 -16.14
CA ASN A 286 -25.47 9.48 -16.77
C ASN A 286 -25.96 8.36 -17.71
N GLY A 287 -27.26 8.11 -17.72
CA GLY A 287 -27.87 7.05 -18.51
C GLY A 287 -27.44 5.64 -18.09
N SER A 288 -26.93 5.50 -16.86
CA SER A 288 -26.55 4.21 -16.28
C SER A 288 -27.76 3.44 -15.75
N ASP A 289 -27.69 2.12 -15.78
CA ASP A 289 -28.67 1.20 -15.18
C ASP A 289 -28.16 0.51 -13.90
N VAL A 290 -27.08 1.04 -13.29
CA VAL A 290 -26.50 0.55 -12.04
C VAL A 290 -27.59 0.32 -11.00
N ARG A 291 -27.55 -0.85 -10.36
CA ARG A 291 -28.18 -1.11 -9.07
C ARG A 291 -27.11 -1.67 -8.16
N ALA A 292 -26.76 -0.92 -7.13
CA ALA A 292 -25.72 -1.30 -6.19
C ALA A 292 -26.10 -0.96 -4.75
N SER A 293 -25.35 -1.51 -3.81
CA SER A 293 -25.32 -1.09 -2.41
C SER A 293 -23.90 -0.64 -2.06
N VAL A 294 -23.77 0.49 -1.38
CA VAL A 294 -22.52 1.01 -0.85
C VAL A 294 -22.65 1.23 0.65
N ASP A 295 -21.64 0.84 1.42
CA ASP A 295 -21.64 0.93 2.88
C ASP A 295 -20.21 0.84 3.45
N ASP A 296 -20.10 0.91 4.78
CA ASP A 296 -18.87 0.71 5.55
C ASP A 296 -17.69 1.56 5.04
N PHE A 297 -17.95 2.86 4.93
CA PHE A 297 -16.96 3.85 4.50
C PHE A 297 -15.93 4.09 5.57
N GLU A 298 -14.68 3.85 5.23
CA GLU A 298 -13.54 4.03 6.13
C GLU A 298 -12.49 4.90 5.46
N TRP A 299 -11.93 5.86 6.20
CA TRP A 299 -10.82 6.69 5.76
C TRP A 299 -9.79 6.77 6.89
N TYR A 300 -8.58 6.29 6.62
CA TYR A 300 -7.50 6.20 7.58
C TYR A 300 -6.26 6.95 7.08
N VAL A 301 -5.50 7.56 8.00
CA VAL A 301 -4.11 7.97 7.74
C VAL A 301 -3.26 6.68 7.73
N VAL A 302 -2.43 6.48 6.71
CA VAL A 302 -1.60 5.26 6.58
C VAL A 302 -0.54 5.18 7.68
N ASP A 303 0.00 6.32 8.15
CA ASP A 303 0.97 6.35 9.24
C ASP A 303 0.34 6.10 10.63
N GLU A 304 -0.98 6.25 10.76
CA GLU A 304 -1.79 5.84 11.93
C GLU A 304 -2.48 4.48 11.74
N ALA A 305 -2.28 3.86 10.57
CA ALA A 305 -2.72 2.52 10.24
C ALA A 305 -1.58 1.53 10.52
N THR A 306 -1.91 0.31 10.96
CA THR A 306 -0.92 -0.69 11.41
C THR A 306 -0.11 -1.33 10.28
N ASN A 307 0.48 -0.54 9.38
CA ASN A 307 1.76 -0.91 8.79
C ASN A 307 2.83 -0.35 9.73
N PRO A 308 3.79 -1.15 10.23
CA PRO A 308 4.84 -0.56 11.03
C PRO A 308 5.60 0.41 10.15
N VAL A 309 5.54 1.68 10.54
CA VAL A 309 6.51 2.69 10.14
C VAL A 309 7.88 2.06 10.42
N VAL A 310 8.59 1.64 9.38
CA VAL A 310 9.99 1.29 9.57
C VAL A 310 10.67 2.60 9.91
N ALA A 311 11.18 2.71 11.14
CA ALA A 311 11.75 3.95 11.62
C ALA A 311 12.86 4.39 10.65
N ASN A 312 12.72 5.59 10.08
CA ASN A 312 13.78 6.17 9.28
C ASN A 312 14.96 6.49 10.21
N LEU A 313 16.05 5.76 10.03
CA LEU A 313 17.31 5.94 10.74
C LEU A 313 18.14 7.08 10.16
N MET A 314 17.80 7.58 8.97
CA MET A 314 18.47 8.71 8.33
C MET A 314 17.94 10.03 8.89
N PRO A 315 18.73 10.79 9.68
CA PRO A 315 18.29 12.06 10.21
C PRO A 315 18.27 13.12 9.11
N ASN A 316 17.18 13.89 9.08
CA ASN A 316 17.02 15.04 8.18
C ASN A 316 17.25 14.72 6.69
N GLY A 317 16.91 13.51 6.25
CA GLY A 317 16.97 13.16 4.82
C GLY A 317 15.96 13.90 3.94
N SER A 318 14.99 14.60 4.54
CA SER A 318 14.05 15.51 3.85
C SER A 318 14.56 16.96 3.74
N PHE A 319 15.71 17.27 4.35
CA PHE A 319 16.34 18.59 4.32
C PHE A 319 15.51 19.78 4.82
N GLU A 320 14.37 19.53 5.46
CA GLU A 320 13.47 20.59 5.95
C GLU A 320 14.06 21.42 7.09
N THR A 321 15.14 20.93 7.71
CA THR A 321 15.93 21.68 8.70
C THR A 321 17.25 22.21 8.14
N GLY A 322 17.40 22.22 6.81
CA GLY A 322 18.59 22.65 6.08
C GLY A 322 19.67 21.56 6.03
N LEU A 323 20.91 21.95 5.69
CA LEU A 323 22.07 21.02 5.64
C LEU A 323 22.79 20.87 6.99
N ASN A 324 22.42 21.63 8.02
CA ASN A 324 23.22 21.80 9.24
C ASN A 324 23.22 20.59 10.20
N ASN A 325 22.49 19.51 9.90
CA ASN A 325 22.33 18.33 10.76
C ASN A 325 23.25 17.17 10.35
N GLY A 326 24.53 17.48 10.12
CA GLY A 326 25.57 16.51 9.77
C GLY A 326 25.65 16.17 8.28
N TRP A 327 24.76 16.72 7.45
CA TRP A 327 24.92 16.68 6.01
C TRP A 327 26.03 17.64 5.60
N SER A 328 26.88 17.23 4.66
CA SER A 328 27.98 18.06 4.20
C SER A 328 28.27 17.84 2.72
N THR A 329 29.04 18.74 2.13
CA THR A 329 29.48 18.62 0.73
C THR A 329 30.90 19.14 0.58
N ASP A 330 31.65 18.55 -0.35
CA ASP A 330 32.97 19.03 -0.77
C ASP A 330 32.89 20.12 -1.85
N ASP A 331 31.70 20.42 -2.38
CA ASP A 331 31.47 21.42 -3.42
C ASP A 331 30.14 22.17 -3.19
N SER A 332 30.17 23.13 -2.27
CA SER A 332 29.01 23.98 -1.94
C SER A 332 28.57 24.94 -3.08
N ALA A 333 29.37 25.07 -4.14
CA ALA A 333 28.94 25.79 -5.34
C ALA A 333 28.06 24.90 -6.23
N ALA A 334 28.37 23.60 -6.31
CA ALA A 334 27.59 22.64 -7.08
C ALA A 334 26.39 22.06 -6.31
N ILE A 335 26.47 21.95 -4.99
CA ILE A 335 25.47 21.28 -4.14
C ILE A 335 24.96 22.26 -3.08
N GLN A 336 23.66 22.57 -3.13
CA GLN A 336 23.04 23.61 -2.31
C GLN A 336 21.68 23.17 -1.77
N LEU A 337 21.26 23.76 -0.66
CA LEU A 337 19.88 23.63 -0.20
C LEU A 337 18.97 24.40 -1.17
N ASP A 338 17.97 23.71 -1.70
CA ASP A 338 16.87 24.31 -2.45
C ASP A 338 15.64 24.41 -1.54
N GLN A 339 15.00 25.59 -1.52
CA GLN A 339 13.77 25.85 -0.76
C GLN A 339 12.61 26.26 -1.68
N ALA A 340 12.73 25.99 -2.98
CA ALA A 340 11.80 26.47 -4.00
C ALA A 340 10.66 25.47 -4.32
N GLY A 341 10.48 24.42 -3.52
CA GLY A 341 9.38 23.48 -3.73
C GLY A 341 9.72 22.26 -4.62
N ASN A 342 11.01 22.01 -4.91
CA ASN A 342 11.42 20.96 -5.85
C ASN A 342 11.69 19.58 -5.20
N GLY A 343 11.40 19.44 -3.91
CA GLY A 343 11.54 18.17 -3.20
C GLY A 343 10.53 17.11 -3.65
N SER A 344 10.62 15.97 -2.98
CA SER A 344 9.73 14.83 -3.11
C SER A 344 8.27 15.19 -2.79
N GLY A 345 7.31 14.37 -3.26
CA GLY A 345 5.89 14.59 -2.96
C GLY A 345 5.56 14.54 -1.46
N SER A 346 6.33 13.78 -0.69
CA SER A 346 6.25 13.63 0.77
C SER A 346 6.80 14.85 1.52
N SER A 347 7.86 15.51 1.00
CA SER A 347 8.52 16.65 1.65
C SER A 347 8.92 17.75 0.64
N PRO A 348 7.98 18.46 -0.02
CA PRO A 348 8.40 19.26 -1.16
C PRO A 348 9.09 20.59 -0.83
N SER A 349 9.14 21.05 0.44
CA SER A 349 9.54 22.45 0.70
C SER A 349 11.02 22.65 0.56
N SER A 350 11.80 21.67 1.01
CA SER A 350 13.25 21.70 0.92
C SER A 350 13.77 20.48 0.20
N SER A 351 14.89 20.62 -0.49
CA SER A 351 15.64 19.51 -1.11
C SER A 351 17.10 19.92 -1.25
N VAL A 352 17.94 19.01 -1.72
CA VAL A 352 19.29 19.37 -2.17
C VAL A 352 19.28 19.49 -3.68
N THR A 353 19.57 20.68 -4.18
CA THR A 353 19.86 20.85 -5.61
C THR A 353 21.32 20.54 -5.88
N PHE A 354 21.57 19.93 -7.04
CA PHE A 354 22.91 19.79 -7.59
C PHE A 354 22.96 20.34 -9.02
N SER A 355 24.05 21.00 -9.36
CA SER A 355 24.35 21.46 -10.72
C SER A 355 25.85 21.46 -10.94
N LYS A 356 26.33 20.67 -11.89
CA LYS A 356 27.77 20.55 -12.17
C LYS A 356 28.03 20.47 -13.66
N THR A 357 29.08 21.15 -14.12
CA THR A 357 29.44 21.25 -15.56
C THR A 357 30.70 20.48 -15.93
N SER A 358 31.52 20.12 -14.94
CA SER A 358 32.69 19.24 -15.09
C SER A 358 33.14 18.68 -13.73
N GLY A 359 33.73 17.48 -13.71
CA GLY A 359 34.33 16.88 -12.52
C GLY A 359 33.34 16.15 -11.60
N THR A 360 33.69 15.99 -10.33
CA THR A 360 32.87 15.26 -9.33
C THR A 360 32.59 16.13 -8.12
N ALA A 361 31.37 16.08 -7.58
CA ALA A 361 30.99 16.63 -6.27
C ALA A 361 30.31 15.55 -5.44
N HIS A 362 30.38 15.70 -4.12
CA HIS A 362 29.83 14.74 -3.17
C HIS A 362 28.89 15.44 -2.19
N LEU A 363 27.72 14.82 -1.95
CA LEU A 363 26.89 15.09 -0.78
C LEU A 363 27.08 13.92 0.19
N PHE A 364 27.48 14.21 1.42
CA PHE A 364 27.69 13.23 2.47
C PHE A 364 26.55 13.30 3.48
N SER A 365 26.00 12.14 3.83
CA SER A 365 25.11 12.01 4.98
C SER A 365 25.87 12.20 6.30
N PRO A 366 25.14 12.36 7.42
CA PRO A 366 25.72 12.16 8.74
C PRO A 366 26.28 10.75 8.90
N ILE A 367 27.26 10.58 9.80
CA ILE A 367 27.73 9.26 10.19
C ILE A 367 26.68 8.60 11.08
N LEU A 368 26.20 7.43 10.67
CA LEU A 368 25.16 6.67 11.34
C LEU A 368 25.74 5.44 12.01
N SER A 369 25.43 5.24 13.29
CA SER A 369 25.77 3.99 13.98
C SER A 369 24.93 2.84 13.45
N ILE A 370 25.58 1.70 13.20
CA ILE A 370 24.94 0.50 12.67
C ILE A 370 25.40 -0.75 13.41
N VAL A 371 24.71 -1.86 13.15
CA VAL A 371 25.05 -3.18 13.66
C VAL A 371 25.66 -3.98 12.51
N ALA A 372 26.89 -4.47 12.71
CA ALA A 372 27.70 -5.08 11.66
C ALA A 372 27.09 -6.31 10.95
N ASN A 373 26.08 -6.95 11.57
CA ASN A 373 25.37 -8.10 11.01
C ASN A 373 23.90 -7.79 10.64
N GLN A 374 23.51 -6.52 10.71
CA GLN A 374 22.17 -6.07 10.34
C GLN A 374 22.15 -5.67 8.87
N HIS A 375 21.04 -6.00 8.20
CA HIS A 375 20.77 -5.55 6.84
C HIS A 375 19.97 -4.25 6.89
N TYR A 376 20.28 -3.36 5.95
CA TYR A 376 19.64 -2.06 5.85
C TYR A 376 19.10 -1.83 4.45
N TYR A 377 18.00 -1.08 4.40
CA TYR A 377 17.38 -0.61 3.18
C TYR A 377 17.56 0.90 3.08
N PHE A 378 17.87 1.35 1.88
CA PHE A 378 17.92 2.76 1.56
C PHE A 378 16.95 3.08 0.45
N GLU A 379 16.33 4.24 0.57
CA GLU A 379 15.49 4.84 -0.44
C GLU A 379 15.77 6.35 -0.49
N HIS A 380 15.76 6.94 -1.67
CA HIS A 380 15.73 8.39 -1.81
C HIS A 380 14.99 8.83 -3.07
N TYR A 381 14.49 10.05 -3.05
CA TYR A 381 14.00 10.75 -4.22
C TYR A 381 15.16 11.35 -5.01
N LEU A 382 15.14 11.15 -6.32
CA LEU A 382 16.08 11.76 -7.26
C LEU A 382 15.32 12.34 -8.45
N ASN A 383 15.65 13.56 -8.84
CA ASN A 383 15.13 14.18 -10.05
C ASN A 383 16.28 14.77 -10.87
N ILE A 384 16.73 14.05 -11.91
CA ILE A 384 17.73 14.57 -12.84
C ILE A 384 16.99 15.42 -13.89
N VAL A 385 17.18 16.74 -13.84
CA VAL A 385 16.42 17.69 -14.66
C VAL A 385 17.07 17.91 -16.01
N THR A 386 18.39 18.15 -16.02
CA THR A 386 19.15 18.32 -17.25
C THR A 386 20.40 17.48 -17.21
N LYS A 387 20.78 16.95 -18.37
CA LYS A 387 22.05 16.25 -18.53
C LYS A 387 22.50 16.25 -19.98
N THR A 388 23.78 16.56 -20.19
CA THR A 388 24.49 16.26 -21.45
C THR A 388 25.33 14.99 -21.30
N GLU A 389 26.10 14.89 -20.23
CA GLU A 389 26.88 13.70 -19.85
C GLU A 389 27.12 13.70 -18.33
N GLY A 390 26.89 12.56 -17.66
CA GLY A 390 27.00 12.44 -16.21
C GLY A 390 26.02 11.48 -15.53
N GLU A 391 26.19 11.37 -14.23
CA GLU A 391 25.49 10.42 -13.38
C GLU A 391 25.44 10.86 -11.93
N VAL A 392 24.50 10.28 -11.19
CA VAL A 392 24.45 10.31 -9.73
C VAL A 392 24.74 8.91 -9.23
N GLY A 393 25.93 8.70 -8.69
CA GLY A 393 26.33 7.45 -8.03
C GLY A 393 26.00 7.48 -6.54
N VAL A 394 25.83 6.31 -5.94
CA VAL A 394 25.69 6.17 -4.49
C VAL A 394 26.76 5.24 -3.95
N TYR A 395 27.46 5.70 -2.92
CA TYR A 395 28.52 4.98 -2.23
C TYR A 395 28.28 5.01 -0.73
N ILE A 396 28.59 3.94 -0.02
CA ILE A 396 28.52 3.88 1.45
C ILE A 396 29.92 3.69 1.99
N ASP A 397 30.42 4.67 2.74
CA ASP A 397 31.62 4.53 3.57
C ASP A 397 31.31 3.72 4.81
N GLU A 398 32.29 2.92 5.24
CA GLU A 398 32.19 2.07 6.41
C GLU A 398 33.33 2.37 7.38
N PHE A 399 32.97 2.58 8.64
CA PHE A 399 33.90 2.99 9.68
C PHE A 399 33.93 1.99 10.85
N ASP A 400 35.12 1.82 11.44
CA ASP A 400 35.29 1.06 12.68
C ASP A 400 34.80 1.83 13.92
N ALA A 401 34.89 1.19 15.09
CA ALA A 401 34.46 1.78 16.36
C ALA A 401 35.25 3.03 16.78
N ASN A 402 36.43 3.26 16.19
CA ASN A 402 37.25 4.44 16.45
C ASN A 402 36.98 5.55 15.43
N GLY A 403 36.07 5.33 14.47
CA GLY A 403 35.76 6.27 13.39
C GLY A 403 36.77 6.23 12.23
N ASN A 404 37.63 5.22 12.15
CA ASN A 404 38.52 5.07 10.99
C ASN A 404 37.72 4.48 9.82
N TRP A 405 37.91 5.03 8.62
CA TRP A 405 37.42 4.42 7.40
C TRP A 405 38.13 3.07 7.17
N ILE A 406 37.36 2.00 6.99
CA ILE A 406 37.90 0.64 6.82
C ILE A 406 37.51 -0.01 5.49
N SER A 407 36.44 0.48 4.85
CA SER A 407 35.95 -0.04 3.58
C SER A 407 34.84 0.86 3.04
N GLY A 408 34.31 0.52 1.86
CA GLY A 408 33.07 1.09 1.39
C GLY A 408 32.49 0.34 0.20
N GLN A 409 31.26 0.67 -0.16
CA GLN A 409 30.47 -0.06 -1.15
C GLN A 409 29.80 0.89 -2.14
N TYR A 410 30.12 0.73 -3.42
CA TYR A 410 29.34 1.36 -4.49
C TYR A 410 28.03 0.59 -4.67
N LYS A 411 26.89 1.29 -4.65
CA LYS A 411 25.56 0.67 -4.60
C LYS A 411 24.83 0.75 -5.93
N ILE A 412 24.68 1.95 -6.47
CA ILE A 412 23.87 2.19 -7.66
C ILE A 412 24.33 3.45 -8.39
N THR A 413 24.04 3.50 -9.69
CA THR A 413 24.25 4.66 -10.56
C THR A 413 22.93 5.03 -11.23
N SER A 414 22.58 6.31 -11.18
CA SER A 414 21.39 6.85 -11.82
C SER A 414 21.77 7.81 -12.95
N THR A 415 21.30 7.52 -14.15
CA THR A 415 21.54 8.31 -15.36
C THR A 415 20.26 8.81 -16.02
N THR A 416 19.09 8.37 -15.54
CA THR A 416 17.78 8.63 -16.13
C THR A 416 17.28 10.04 -15.82
N LEU A 417 16.86 10.79 -16.85
CA LEU A 417 16.19 12.09 -16.69
C LEU A 417 14.79 11.92 -16.07
N GLY A 418 14.40 12.89 -15.27
CA GLY A 418 13.11 12.94 -14.58
C GLY A 418 13.15 12.43 -13.15
N LYS A 419 11.96 12.43 -12.54
CA LYS A 419 11.72 12.05 -11.15
C LYS A 419 11.74 10.53 -11.00
N GLN A 420 12.43 10.04 -9.98
CA GLN A 420 12.47 8.62 -9.63
C GLN A 420 12.68 8.44 -8.14
N THR A 421 12.26 7.27 -7.64
CA THR A 421 12.64 6.76 -6.33
C THR A 421 13.74 5.73 -6.57
N VAL A 422 14.89 5.92 -5.93
CA VAL A 422 16.05 5.03 -6.05
C VAL A 422 16.16 4.22 -4.77
N GLN A 423 16.33 2.91 -4.92
CA GLN A 423 16.28 1.97 -3.81
C GLN A 423 17.43 0.96 -3.90
N TYR A 424 18.03 0.62 -2.77
CA TYR A 424 19.04 -0.44 -2.71
C TYR A 424 19.21 -1.00 -1.29
N ALA A 425 19.73 -2.22 -1.22
CA ALA A 425 20.06 -2.87 0.04
C ALA A 425 21.55 -2.69 0.38
N TYR A 426 21.84 -2.60 1.68
CA TYR A 426 23.17 -2.51 2.23
C TYR A 426 23.36 -3.54 3.35
N THR A 427 24.53 -4.19 3.33
CA THR A 427 24.99 -5.11 4.37
C THR A 427 26.42 -4.71 4.70
N PRO A 428 26.80 -4.53 5.98
CA PRO A 428 28.16 -4.19 6.31
C PRO A 428 29.17 -5.23 5.83
N SER A 429 30.31 -4.78 5.30
CA SER A 429 31.30 -5.67 4.69
C SER A 429 31.98 -6.62 5.67
N SER A 430 31.98 -6.28 6.97
CA SER A 430 32.58 -7.08 8.03
C SER A 430 31.99 -6.75 9.39
N SER A 431 32.27 -7.63 10.37
CA SER A 431 31.91 -7.43 11.78
C SER A 431 32.58 -6.20 12.42
N SER A 432 33.60 -5.63 11.78
CA SER A 432 34.33 -4.47 12.28
C SER A 432 33.63 -3.14 11.96
N VAL A 433 32.65 -3.13 11.05
CA VAL A 433 31.91 -1.92 10.71
C VAL A 433 30.90 -1.59 11.80
N THR A 434 31.01 -0.40 12.37
CA THR A 434 30.12 0.07 13.45
C THR A 434 29.37 1.34 13.10
N SER A 435 29.80 2.04 12.05
CA SER A 435 29.09 3.19 11.52
C SER A 435 29.31 3.34 10.02
N ILE A 436 28.44 4.12 9.38
CA ILE A 436 28.46 4.35 7.93
C ILE A 436 28.17 5.81 7.59
N SER A 437 28.57 6.22 6.39
CA SER A 437 28.12 7.46 5.76
C SER A 437 27.71 7.16 4.32
N GLU A 438 26.52 7.57 3.92
CA GLU A 438 26.09 7.54 2.53
C GLU A 438 26.67 8.75 1.79
N GLN A 439 27.13 8.54 0.56
CA GLN A 439 27.59 9.56 -0.35
C GLN A 439 26.77 9.52 -1.63
N PHE A 440 26.33 10.70 -2.08
CA PHE A 440 25.85 10.91 -3.43
C PHE A 440 26.98 11.52 -4.25
N ILE A 441 27.44 10.77 -5.24
CA ILE A 441 28.52 11.14 -6.15
C ILE A 441 27.90 11.78 -7.39
N ILE A 442 27.97 13.09 -7.50
CA ILE A 442 27.56 13.83 -8.70
C ILE A 442 28.75 13.88 -9.65
N HIS A 443 28.83 12.92 -10.57
CA HIS A 443 29.89 12.85 -11.56
C HIS A 443 29.42 13.43 -12.90
N ALA A 444 30.11 14.47 -13.35
CA ALA A 444 29.72 15.28 -14.49
C ALA A 444 30.92 15.41 -15.45
N PRO A 445 31.18 14.44 -16.35
CA PRO A 445 32.11 14.61 -17.46
C PRO A 445 31.59 15.65 -18.48
N GLY A 446 30.28 15.87 -18.50
CA GLY A 446 29.60 17.03 -19.11
C GLY A 446 28.79 17.79 -18.06
N SER A 447 27.61 18.29 -18.42
CA SER A 447 26.71 18.95 -17.49
C SER A 447 25.63 18.03 -16.94
N ILE A 448 25.33 18.14 -15.64
CA ILE A 448 24.18 17.51 -14.98
C ILE A 448 23.58 18.45 -13.94
N SER A 449 22.25 18.48 -13.84
CA SER A 449 21.56 19.19 -12.76
C SER A 449 20.32 18.44 -12.28
N GLY A 450 19.95 18.64 -11.03
CA GLY A 450 18.80 17.96 -10.44
C GLY A 450 18.58 18.24 -8.96
N TYR A 451 17.79 17.36 -8.34
CA TYR A 451 17.41 17.41 -6.94
C TYR A 451 17.50 16.04 -6.29
N ILE A 452 17.92 16.01 -5.02
CA ILE A 452 17.92 14.84 -4.13
C ILE A 452 17.09 15.20 -2.90
N ASP A 453 16.20 14.32 -2.47
CA ASP A 453 15.35 14.53 -1.30
C ASP A 453 14.88 13.19 -0.68
N ASP A 454 14.20 13.28 0.47
CA ASP A 454 13.53 12.19 1.20
C ASP A 454 14.40 10.94 1.32
N ILE A 455 15.64 11.14 1.76
CA ILE A 455 16.60 10.07 1.97
C ILE A 455 16.22 9.33 3.24
N ARG A 456 16.04 8.03 3.09
CA ARG A 456 15.60 7.13 4.15
C ARG A 456 16.54 5.96 4.25
N MET A 457 16.84 5.62 5.48
CA MET A 457 17.52 4.39 5.84
C MET A 457 16.63 3.66 6.82
N SER A 458 16.47 2.35 6.66
CA SER A 458 15.70 1.55 7.59
C SER A 458 16.38 0.22 7.81
N THR A 459 16.17 -0.41 8.97
CA THR A 459 16.53 -1.82 9.10
C THR A 459 15.66 -2.61 8.14
N LEU A 460 16.28 -3.50 7.36
CA LEU A 460 15.54 -4.59 6.75
C LEU A 460 15.08 -5.52 7.87
#